data_AF-A0AAW7XF01-F1
#
_entry.id   AF-A0AAW7XF01-F1
#
_cell.length_a   1.000
_cell.length_b   1.000
_cell.length_c   1.000
_cell.angle_alpha   90.00
_cell.angle_beta   90.00
_cell.angle_gamma   90.00
#
_symmetry.space_group_name_H-M   'P 1'
#
loop_
_entity.id
_entity.type
_entity.pdbx_description
1 polymer ?
#
loop_
_entity_poly.entity_id
_entity_poly.type
_entity_poly.pdbx_seq_one_letter_code
_entity_poly.pdbx_strand_id
1 'polypeptide(L)'
;TVSGNSLSIDPNAYNALASGESEVITYSYDVEDGNGGSVAQTATITITGSNDAPTVSSAVTSSASEDDAAYSLDLLTNASDADSSDTLNVNNLTLVSGDASGITVSGNSLSIDPNTYNALAVGESEV
;
A
#
# COMPACT_ATOMS: atom_id res chain seq x y z
N THR A 1 17.96 -0.20 -19.42
CA THR A 1 19.37 0.09 -19.81
C THR A 1 19.50 0.07 -21.32
N VAL A 2 20.47 0.80 -21.87
CA VAL A 2 20.79 0.77 -23.30
C VAL A 2 22.04 -0.08 -23.51
N SER A 3 22.02 -1.01 -24.46
CA SER A 3 23.17 -1.83 -24.84
C SER A 3 23.26 -1.95 -26.36
N GLY A 4 24.24 -1.27 -26.96
CA GLY A 4 24.33 -1.12 -28.41
C GLY A 4 23.05 -0.49 -28.96
N ASN A 5 22.36 -1.21 -29.84
CA ASN A 5 21.09 -0.78 -30.45
C ASN A 5 19.85 -1.33 -29.72
N SER A 6 20.01 -1.92 -28.54
CA SER A 6 18.90 -2.49 -27.77
C SER A 6 18.58 -1.66 -26.53
N LEU A 7 17.29 -1.43 -26.31
CA LEU A 7 16.74 -0.85 -25.09
C LEU A 7 16.08 -1.97 -24.27
N SER A 8 16.53 -2.12 -23.02
CA SER A 8 15.92 -3.01 -22.04
C SER A 8 15.16 -2.20 -20.99
N ILE A 9 13.92 -2.59 -20.71
CA ILE A 9 13.03 -1.96 -19.73
C ILE A 9 12.58 -3.06 -18.78
N ASP A 10 12.72 -2.83 -17.47
CA ASP A 10 12.14 -3.69 -16.44
C ASP A 10 10.78 -3.11 -16.06
N PRO A 11 9.66 -3.78 -16.38
CA PRO A 11 8.33 -3.31 -16.02
C PRO A 11 8.13 -3.17 -14.52
N ASN A 12 8.82 -3.97 -13.70
CA ASN A 12 8.65 -3.94 -12.23
C ASN A 12 9.10 -2.62 -11.61
N ALA A 13 9.95 -1.86 -12.32
CA ALA A 13 10.34 -0.51 -11.89
C ALA A 13 9.17 0.48 -11.89
N TYR A 14 8.01 0.11 -12.46
CA TYR A 14 6.82 0.94 -12.61
C TYR A 14 5.59 0.37 -11.89
N ASN A 15 5.76 -0.60 -10.99
CA ASN A 15 4.65 -1.18 -10.20
C ASN A 15 3.97 -0.17 -9.26
N ALA A 16 4.50 1.05 -9.14
CA ALA A 16 3.87 2.12 -8.38
C ALA A 16 2.82 2.92 -9.17
N LEU A 17 2.70 2.67 -10.49
CA LEU A 17 1.73 3.33 -11.35
C LEU A 17 0.37 2.64 -11.24
N ALA A 18 -0.62 3.38 -10.72
CA ALA A 18 -1.99 2.91 -10.60
C ALA A 18 -2.68 2.81 -11.96
N SER A 19 -3.85 2.15 -11.99
CA SER A 19 -4.67 2.11 -13.21
C SER A 19 -5.06 3.51 -13.67
N GLY A 20 -4.73 3.82 -14.93
CA GLY A 20 -4.96 5.14 -15.53
C GLY A 20 -3.75 6.08 -15.44
N GLU A 21 -2.71 5.71 -14.69
CA GLU A 21 -1.43 6.40 -14.70
C GLU A 21 -0.51 5.86 -15.81
N SER A 22 0.45 6.68 -16.23
CA SER A 22 1.44 6.25 -17.21
C SER A 22 2.74 7.03 -17.09
N GLU A 23 3.86 6.36 -17.38
CA GLU A 23 5.16 6.99 -17.58
C GLU A 23 5.50 7.00 -19.08
N VAL A 24 6.00 8.13 -19.58
CA VAL A 24 6.41 8.28 -20.98
C VAL A 24 7.91 8.49 -21.06
N ILE A 25 8.61 7.51 -21.63
CA ILE A 25 10.05 7.51 -21.79
C ILE A 25 10.38 7.85 -23.24
N THR A 26 11.22 8.84 -23.47
CA THR A 26 11.63 9.25 -24.82
C THR A 26 13.14 9.14 -24.98
N TYR A 27 13.56 8.47 -26.06
CA TYR A 27 14.96 8.37 -26.46
C TYR A 27 15.16 9.03 -27.82
N SER A 28 16.16 9.90 -27.92
CA SER A 28 16.68 10.39 -29.20
C SER A 28 17.83 9.50 -29.66
N TYR A 29 17.89 9.20 -30.95
CA TYR A 29 18.98 8.47 -31.56
C TYR A 29 19.20 8.93 -33.00
N ASP A 30 20.40 8.77 -33.51
CA ASP A 30 20.74 9.06 -34.90
C ASP A 30 20.83 7.76 -35.71
N VAL A 31 20.35 7.79 -36.94
CA VAL A 31 20.55 6.72 -37.93
C VAL A 31 21.61 7.17 -38.93
N GLU A 32 22.76 6.52 -38.91
CA GLU A 32 23.89 6.79 -39.81
C GLU A 32 23.89 5.82 -41.01
N ASP A 33 24.24 6.32 -42.19
CA ASP A 33 24.35 5.51 -43.42
C ASP A 33 25.74 4.89 -43.64
N GLY A 34 26.70 5.20 -42.76
CA GLY A 34 28.10 4.78 -42.89
C GLY A 34 28.89 5.50 -43.99
N ASN A 35 28.27 6.46 -44.68
CA ASN A 35 28.85 7.29 -45.74
C ASN A 35 28.87 8.79 -45.40
N GLY A 36 28.60 9.13 -44.13
CA GLY A 36 28.64 10.50 -43.60
C GLY A 36 27.27 11.18 -43.53
N GLY A 37 26.19 10.50 -43.92
CA GLY A 37 24.82 10.91 -43.66
C GLY A 37 24.38 10.47 -42.26
N SER A 38 23.68 11.34 -41.55
CA SER A 38 23.07 11.07 -40.25
C SER A 38 21.71 11.76 -40.14
N VAL A 39 20.71 11.06 -39.59
CA VAL A 39 19.35 11.57 -39.39
C VAL A 39 18.89 11.29 -37.97
N ALA A 40 18.50 12.34 -37.26
CA ALA A 40 17.93 12.23 -35.91
C ALA A 40 16.53 11.63 -35.91
N GLN A 41 16.27 10.77 -34.93
CA GLN A 41 15.02 10.06 -34.70
C GLN A 41 14.68 10.03 -33.21
N THR A 42 13.43 9.68 -32.91
CA THR A 42 12.97 9.48 -31.54
C THR A 42 12.21 8.16 -31.40
N ALA A 43 12.38 7.49 -30.26
CA ALA A 43 11.57 6.37 -29.83
C ALA A 43 10.84 6.79 -28.55
N THR A 44 9.52 6.62 -28.54
CA THR A 44 8.67 6.89 -27.38
C THR A 44 8.12 5.57 -26.86
N ILE A 45 8.27 5.35 -25.56
CA ILE A 45 7.73 4.21 -24.84
C ILE A 45 6.74 4.74 -23.82
N THR A 46 5.55 4.16 -23.80
CA THR A 46 4.54 4.44 -22.78
C THR A 46 4.38 3.21 -21.91
N ILE A 47 4.62 3.35 -20.61
CA ILE A 47 4.33 2.34 -19.60
C ILE A 47 3.03 2.74 -18.94
N THR A 48 2.00 1.90 -19.05
CA THR A 48 0.71 2.13 -18.39
C THR A 48 0.66 1.37 -17.08
N GLY A 49 0.19 2.04 -16.03
CA GLY A 49 -0.08 1.42 -14.74
C GLY A 49 -1.20 0.41 -14.79
N SER A 50 -1.22 -0.47 -13.80
CA SER A 50 -2.27 -1.45 -13.54
C SER A 50 -2.72 -1.30 -12.11
N ASN A 51 -3.97 -1.66 -11.81
CA ASN A 51 -4.43 -1.66 -10.42
C ASN A 51 -3.91 -2.92 -9.73
N ASP A 52 -3.01 -2.78 -8.78
CA ASP A 52 -2.62 -3.82 -7.85
C ASP A 52 -3.63 -3.93 -6.69
N ALA A 53 -3.72 -5.10 -6.06
CA ALA A 53 -4.63 -5.29 -4.93
C ALA A 53 -3.88 -5.06 -3.61
N PRO A 54 -4.55 -4.54 -2.56
CA PRO A 54 -3.92 -4.40 -1.26
C PRO A 54 -3.42 -5.74 -0.73
N THR A 55 -2.26 -5.71 -0.10
CA THR A 55 -1.63 -6.86 0.55
C THR A 55 -1.59 -6.66 2.06
N VAL A 56 -1.72 -7.74 2.81
CA VAL A 56 -1.62 -7.75 4.28
C VAL A 56 -0.53 -8.71 4.69
N SER A 57 0.51 -8.19 5.33
CA SER A 57 1.69 -8.97 5.73
C SER A 57 1.45 -9.81 6.99
N SER A 58 0.59 -9.34 7.90
CA SER A 58 0.23 -10.03 9.14
C SER A 58 -1.04 -9.46 9.76
N ALA A 59 -1.69 -10.22 10.64
CA ALA A 59 -2.86 -9.75 11.38
C ALA A 59 -2.49 -8.61 12.35
N VAL A 60 -3.40 -7.68 12.56
CA VAL A 60 -3.29 -6.67 13.62
C VAL A 60 -3.76 -7.30 14.93
N THR A 61 -2.90 -7.29 15.95
CA THR A 61 -3.21 -7.82 17.28
C THR A 61 -2.76 -6.84 18.34
N SER A 62 -3.55 -6.70 19.41
CA SER A 62 -3.21 -5.88 20.57
C SER A 62 -3.70 -6.55 21.85
N SER A 63 -3.05 -6.25 22.96
CA SER A 63 -3.45 -6.66 24.32
C SER A 63 -3.19 -5.50 25.27
N ALA A 64 -4.09 -5.31 26.24
CA ALA A 64 -3.95 -4.31 27.29
C ALA A 64 -4.47 -4.88 28.61
N SER A 65 -3.99 -4.33 29.73
CA SER A 65 -4.61 -4.50 31.05
C SER A 65 -5.81 -3.56 31.17
N GLU A 66 -6.82 -3.92 31.97
CA GLU A 66 -7.98 -3.06 32.25
C GLU A 66 -7.57 -1.69 32.84
N ASP A 67 -6.47 -1.67 33.60
CA ASP A 67 -5.89 -0.45 34.18
C ASP A 67 -5.06 0.40 33.20
N ASP A 68 -4.88 -0.04 31.95
CA ASP A 68 -4.10 0.71 30.97
C ASP A 68 -4.86 1.94 30.47
N ALA A 69 -4.09 2.94 30.02
CA ALA A 69 -4.65 4.13 29.38
C ALA A 69 -5.30 3.78 28.04
N ALA A 70 -6.32 4.55 27.66
CA ALA A 70 -6.95 4.43 26.35
C ALA A 70 -5.93 4.65 25.22
N TYR A 71 -6.09 3.91 24.12
CA TYR A 71 -5.19 3.95 22.98
C TYR A 71 -5.92 3.73 21.66
N SER A 72 -5.23 4.02 20.56
CA SER A 72 -5.73 3.79 19.20
C SER A 72 -4.99 2.62 18.56
N LEU A 73 -5.74 1.73 17.93
CA LEU A 73 -5.22 0.64 17.11
C LEU A 73 -5.56 0.91 15.65
N ASP A 74 -4.54 1.14 14.83
CA ASP A 74 -4.69 1.29 13.38
C ASP A 74 -4.81 -0.10 12.72
N LEU A 75 -5.91 -0.30 12.00
CA LEU A 75 -6.20 -1.58 11.35
C LEU A 75 -5.42 -1.76 10.03
N LEU A 76 -4.74 -0.71 9.55
CA LEU A 76 -3.93 -0.74 8.32
C LEU A 76 -2.42 -0.89 8.58
N THR A 77 -1.97 -1.01 9.83
CA THR A 77 -0.53 -1.06 10.19
C THR A 77 0.27 -2.13 9.44
N ASN A 78 -0.35 -3.22 9.01
CA ASN A 78 0.28 -4.31 8.26
C ASN A 78 -0.21 -4.44 6.81
N ALA A 79 -0.95 -3.44 6.32
CA ALA A 79 -1.50 -3.38 4.98
C ALA A 79 -0.70 -2.41 4.10
N SER A 80 -0.54 -2.75 2.83
CA SER A 80 0.11 -1.90 1.84
C SER A 80 -0.45 -2.14 0.45
N ASP A 81 -0.41 -1.12 -0.40
CA ASP A 81 -0.62 -1.24 -1.84
C ASP A 81 0.67 -0.92 -2.58
N ALA A 82 0.88 -1.54 -3.74
CA ALA A 82 1.99 -1.20 -4.63
C ALA A 82 1.72 0.15 -5.33
N ASP A 83 0.46 0.44 -5.64
CA ASP A 83 0.02 1.65 -6.31
C ASP A 83 0.21 2.87 -5.41
N SER A 84 1.06 3.80 -5.85
CA SER A 84 1.54 4.88 -4.97
C SER A 84 0.56 6.04 -4.79
N SER A 85 -0.47 6.13 -5.63
CA SER A 85 -1.57 7.09 -5.50
C SER A 85 -2.80 6.53 -4.78
N ASP A 86 -2.79 5.24 -4.44
CA ASP A 86 -3.88 4.59 -3.74
C ASP A 86 -3.95 4.97 -2.26
N THR A 87 -5.18 5.07 -1.74
CA THR A 87 -5.45 5.27 -0.33
C THR A 87 -6.20 4.06 0.22
N LEU A 88 -5.57 3.34 1.13
CA LEU A 88 -6.18 2.19 1.78
C LEU A 88 -7.30 2.61 2.74
N ASN A 89 -8.38 1.83 2.76
CA ASN A 89 -9.52 2.06 3.62
C ASN A 89 -10.08 0.74 4.16
N VAL A 90 -10.45 0.73 5.45
CA VAL A 90 -11.18 -0.37 6.08
C VAL A 90 -12.69 -0.17 5.89
N ASN A 91 -13.36 -1.18 5.36
CA ASN A 91 -14.81 -1.21 5.16
C ASN A 91 -15.40 -2.52 5.72
N ASN A 92 -16.72 -2.53 5.99
CA ASN A 92 -17.46 -3.69 6.49
C ASN A 92 -16.89 -4.28 7.80
N LEU A 93 -16.40 -3.42 8.69
CA LEU A 93 -15.92 -3.84 10.00
C LEU A 93 -17.09 -4.33 10.87
N THR A 94 -16.99 -5.56 11.36
CA THR A 94 -18.00 -6.19 12.21
C THR A 94 -17.36 -6.82 13.42
N LEU A 95 -17.99 -6.68 14.59
CA LEU A 95 -17.66 -7.46 15.77
C LEU A 95 -18.04 -8.93 15.54
N VAL A 96 -17.09 -9.84 15.73
CA VAL A 96 -17.33 -11.30 15.57
C VAL A 96 -17.67 -11.94 16.92
N SER A 97 -17.00 -11.53 17.99
CA SER A 97 -17.17 -12.03 19.37
C SER A 97 -16.70 -10.99 20.39
N GLY A 98 -16.98 -11.23 21.67
CA GLY A 98 -16.52 -10.42 22.79
C GLY A 98 -17.38 -9.20 23.10
N ASP A 99 -16.97 -8.47 24.13
CA ASP A 99 -17.58 -7.19 24.53
C ASP A 99 -16.83 -6.00 23.91
N ALA A 100 -17.51 -5.28 23.03
CA ALA A 100 -17.00 -4.06 22.40
C ALA A 100 -17.35 -2.77 23.15
N SER A 101 -17.84 -2.84 24.41
CA SER A 101 -18.28 -1.67 25.18
C SER A 101 -17.18 -0.60 25.33
N GLY A 102 -15.91 -0.99 25.39
CA GLY A 102 -14.76 -0.08 25.43
C GLY A 102 -14.20 0.32 24.07
N ILE A 103 -14.86 -0.05 22.96
CA ILE A 103 -14.36 0.11 21.60
C ILE A 103 -15.20 1.11 20.82
N THR A 104 -14.55 2.10 20.22
CA THR A 104 -15.15 3.04 19.27
C THR A 104 -14.43 2.99 17.94
N VAL A 105 -15.17 2.81 16.84
CA VAL A 105 -14.61 2.85 15.48
C VAL A 105 -14.40 4.29 15.05
N SER A 106 -13.18 4.61 14.60
CA SER A 106 -12.81 5.94 14.09
C SER A 106 -12.07 5.80 12.75
N GLY A 107 -12.85 5.76 11.67
CA GLY A 107 -12.30 5.58 10.31
C GLY A 107 -11.65 4.20 10.17
N ASN A 108 -10.34 4.18 9.96
CA ASN A 108 -9.54 2.95 9.82
C ASN A 108 -8.96 2.44 11.14
N SER A 109 -9.28 3.10 12.26
CA SER A 109 -8.74 2.76 13.58
C SER A 109 -9.83 2.42 14.58
N LEU A 110 -9.44 1.69 15.62
CA LEU A 110 -10.22 1.47 16.83
C LEU A 110 -9.66 2.35 17.96
N SER A 111 -10.51 3.14 18.60
CA SER A 111 -10.21 3.73 19.91
C SER A 111 -10.65 2.73 20.97
N ILE A 112 -9.74 2.40 21.89
CA ILE A 112 -9.89 1.36 22.89
C ILE A 112 -9.71 2.00 24.26
N ASP A 113 -10.70 1.86 25.14
CA ASP A 113 -10.63 2.25 26.56
C ASP A 113 -10.70 1.00 27.44
N PRO A 114 -9.53 0.47 27.87
CA PRO A 114 -9.47 -0.72 28.72
C PRO A 114 -10.18 -0.57 30.06
N ASN A 115 -10.33 0.65 30.59
CA ASN A 115 -10.97 0.87 31.89
C ASN A 115 -12.47 0.54 31.89
N THR A 116 -13.06 0.40 30.69
CA THR A 116 -14.44 -0.08 30.54
C THR A 116 -14.60 -1.51 31.07
N TYR A 117 -13.50 -2.27 31.17
CA TYR A 117 -13.48 -3.67 31.58
C TYR A 117 -13.04 -3.88 33.04
N ASN A 118 -12.96 -2.82 33.86
CA ASN A 118 -12.52 -2.85 35.28
C ASN A 118 -13.31 -3.78 36.23
N ALA A 119 -14.26 -4.54 35.70
CA ALA A 119 -14.98 -5.60 36.41
C ALA A 119 -14.28 -6.97 36.30
N LEU A 120 -13.22 -7.12 35.52
CA LEU A 120 -12.48 -8.37 35.41
C LEU A 120 -11.73 -8.66 36.71
N ALA A 121 -11.69 -9.92 37.13
CA ALA A 121 -10.85 -10.33 38.24
C ALA A 121 -9.41 -10.59 37.79
N VAL A 122 -8.47 -10.61 38.75
CA VAL A 122 -7.05 -10.92 38.48
C VAL A 122 -6.92 -12.26 37.74
N GLY A 123 -6.38 -12.20 36.52
CA GLY A 123 -6.14 -13.36 35.66
C GLY A 123 -7.30 -13.73 34.73
N GLU A 124 -8.39 -12.97 34.72
CA GLU A 124 -9.44 -13.09 33.71
C GLU A 124 -9.08 -12.33 32.43
N SER A 125 -9.78 -12.65 31.34
CA SER A 125 -9.62 -11.98 30.06
C SER A 125 -10.98 -11.91 29.37
N GLU A 126 -11.28 -10.75 28.79
CA GLU A 126 -12.40 -10.58 27.86
C GLU A 126 -11.91 -10.91 26.45
N VAL A 127 -12.69 -11.67 25.67
CA VAL A 127 -12.30 -12.16 24.32
C VAL A 127 -13.39 -11.87 23.31
#